data_AF-A0A8S1B8Z4-F1
#
_entry.id   AF-A0A8S1B8Z4-F1
#
_cell.length_a   1.000
_cell.length_b   1.000
_cell.length_c   1.000
_cell.angle_alpha   90.00
_cell.angle_beta   90.00
_cell.angle_gamma   90.00
#
_symmetry.space_group_name_H-M   'P 1'
#
loop_
_entity.id
_entity.type
_entity.pdbx_description
1 polymer ?
#
loop_
_entity_poly.entity_id
_entity_poly.type
_entity_poly.pdbx_seq_one_letter_code
_entity_poly.pdbx_strand_id
1 'polypeptide(L)'
;MAYKYREDLVGKRFLAVSGVTKINVNKVSEWGWKAGVIRAASLKDNKNKELQVLVEYDGVDWQRREWVAVYSRRTFRVFLVERTLVWAPRNYEGQDVKWPALTFTPLAADLTLQADAQPVEFLHDKQLAFLDYSNLLPYQVTYYIMDRIIH
;
A
#
# COMPACT_ATOMS: atom_id res chain seq x y z
N MET A 1 -18.98 -6.68 -20.84
CA MET A 1 -19.04 -5.90 -19.58
C MET A 1 -17.85 -6.28 -18.74
N ALA A 2 -16.87 -5.38 -18.57
CA ALA A 2 -15.75 -5.63 -17.67
C ALA A 2 -16.29 -5.66 -16.23
N TYR A 3 -16.08 -6.76 -15.52
CA TYR A 3 -16.40 -6.89 -14.11
C TYR A 3 -15.73 -5.71 -13.39
N LYS A 4 -16.49 -4.83 -12.72
CA LYS A 4 -15.91 -3.81 -11.83
C LYS A 4 -14.97 -4.57 -10.90
N TYR A 5 -13.66 -4.35 -11.04
CA TYR A 5 -12.65 -4.94 -10.18
C TYR A 5 -13.06 -4.64 -8.74
N ARG A 6 -13.45 -5.66 -7.98
CA ARG A 6 -13.77 -5.50 -6.56
C ARG A 6 -12.47 -5.11 -5.88
N GLU A 7 -12.47 -4.00 -5.12
CA GLU A 7 -11.37 -3.66 -4.21
C GLU A 7 -11.44 -4.56 -2.97
N ASP A 8 -11.36 -5.88 -3.15
CA ASP A 8 -11.37 -6.82 -2.03
C ASP A 8 -10.12 -6.56 -1.17
N LEU A 9 -10.33 -6.20 0.09
CA LEU A 9 -9.24 -5.93 1.05
C LEU A 9 -8.56 -7.22 1.51
N VAL A 10 -9.32 -8.31 1.60
CA VAL A 10 -8.82 -9.58 2.12
C VAL A 10 -7.76 -10.15 1.19
N GLY A 11 -6.62 -10.52 1.76
CA GLY A 11 -5.45 -11.03 1.04
C GLY A 11 -4.46 -9.93 0.62
N LYS A 12 -4.87 -8.67 0.62
CA LYS A 12 -3.97 -7.55 0.26
C LYS A 12 -2.96 -7.26 1.35
N ARG A 13 -1.80 -6.75 0.93
CA ARG A 13 -0.84 -6.15 1.84
C ARG A 13 -1.31 -4.78 2.34
N PHE A 14 -0.93 -4.46 3.57
CA PHE A 14 -1.17 -3.14 4.15
C PHE A 14 0.10 -2.55 4.74
N LEU A 15 0.15 -1.22 4.80
CA LEU A 15 1.13 -0.46 5.56
C LEU A 15 0.40 0.45 6.53
N ALA A 16 0.85 0.53 7.78
CA ALA A 16 0.18 1.34 8.78
C ALA A 16 1.16 2.07 9.71
N VAL A 17 0.75 3.27 10.11
CA VAL A 17 1.42 4.08 11.15
C VAL A 17 0.43 4.30 12.28
N SER A 18 0.84 3.97 13.50
CA SER A 18 -0.04 4.03 14.67
C SER A 18 -0.43 5.48 15.02
N GLY A 19 -1.69 5.66 15.42
CA GLY A 19 -2.29 6.93 15.85
C GLY A 19 -1.54 7.63 16.98
N VAL A 20 -0.89 6.87 17.86
CA VAL A 20 -0.19 7.38 19.04
C VAL A 20 1.24 7.85 18.77
N THR A 21 1.78 7.54 17.59
CA THR A 21 3.16 7.88 17.25
C THR A 21 3.28 9.35 16.88
N LYS A 22 4.24 10.06 17.49
CA LYS A 22 4.64 11.40 17.03
C LYS A 22 5.47 11.22 15.76
N ILE A 23 5.08 11.91 14.69
CA ILE A 23 5.72 11.81 13.38
C ILE A 23 6.25 13.18 12.95
N ASN A 24 7.36 13.18 12.21
CA ASN A 24 7.84 14.36 11.51
C ASN A 24 7.37 14.30 10.06
N VAL A 25 6.47 15.23 9.67
CA VAL A 25 5.84 15.21 8.35
C VAL A 25 6.83 15.28 7.18
N ASN A 26 8.05 15.78 7.41
CA ASN A 26 9.10 15.90 6.41
C ASN A 26 9.98 14.64 6.29
N LYS A 27 9.76 13.62 7.13
CA LYS A 27 10.58 12.40 7.21
C LYS A 27 9.71 11.15 7.16
N VAL A 28 8.93 11.01 6.08
CA VAL A 28 7.94 9.93 5.91
C VAL A 28 8.57 8.54 6.08
N SER A 29 9.80 8.34 5.60
CA SER A 29 10.51 7.07 5.70
C SER A 29 10.81 6.61 7.13
N GLU A 30 10.79 7.53 8.10
CA GLU A 30 11.08 7.27 9.50
C GLU A 30 9.81 6.97 10.34
N TRP A 31 8.60 6.99 9.75
CA TRP A 31 7.34 6.87 10.49
C TRP A 31 7.02 5.42 10.93
N GLY A 32 7.85 4.77 11.76
CA GLY A 32 7.51 3.55 12.50
C GLY A 32 6.59 2.54 11.77
N TRP A 33 6.82 2.32 10.47
CA TRP A 33 5.87 1.66 9.59
C TRP A 33 5.71 0.20 9.99
N LYS A 34 4.46 -0.27 10.05
CA LYS A 34 4.13 -1.67 10.21
C LYS A 34 3.51 -2.21 8.93
N ALA A 35 3.92 -3.40 8.52
CA ALA A 35 3.41 -4.08 7.35
C ALA A 35 2.74 -5.40 7.74
N GLY A 36 1.88 -5.91 6.85
CA GLY A 36 1.20 -7.18 7.08
C GLY A 36 0.18 -7.49 5.99
N VAL A 37 -0.70 -8.45 6.31
CA VAL A 37 -1.77 -8.92 5.42
C VAL A 37 -3.12 -8.76 6.10
N ILE A 38 -4.12 -8.31 5.34
CA ILE A 38 -5.51 -8.26 5.78
C ILE A 38 -6.11 -9.67 5.62
N ARG A 39 -6.59 -10.26 6.71
CA ARG A 39 -7.12 -11.64 6.74
C ARG A 39 -8.64 -11.70 6.71
N ALA A 40 -9.32 -10.66 7.19
CA ALA A 40 -10.76 -10.52 7.11
C ALA A 40 -11.17 -9.04 7.17
N ALA A 41 -12.39 -8.73 6.71
CA ALA A 41 -13.02 -7.43 6.84
C ALA A 41 -14.43 -7.60 7.42
N SER A 42 -14.84 -6.72 8.32
CA SER A 42 -16.16 -6.80 8.97
C SER A 42 -17.30 -6.36 8.04
N LEU A 43 -16.99 -5.48 7.08
CA LEU A 43 -17.94 -4.88 6.15
C LEU A 43 -17.41 -4.96 4.72
N LYS A 44 -18.32 -4.99 3.75
CA LYS A 44 -17.99 -4.96 2.31
C LYS A 44 -17.67 -3.56 1.79
N ASP A 45 -18.24 -2.53 2.41
CA ASP A 45 -17.99 -1.15 2.01
C ASP A 45 -16.72 -0.64 2.68
N ASN A 46 -15.66 -0.52 1.89
CA ASN A 46 -14.37 -0.04 2.34
C ASN A 46 -14.41 1.42 2.83
N LYS A 47 -15.44 2.20 2.49
CA LYS A 47 -15.56 3.62 2.88
C LYS A 47 -16.32 3.81 4.19
N ASN A 48 -16.96 2.76 4.71
CA ASN A 48 -17.72 2.83 5.95
C ASN A 48 -16.78 3.09 7.14
N LYS A 49 -17.08 4.12 7.95
CA LYS A 49 -16.24 4.53 9.09
C LYS A 49 -16.18 3.53 10.24
N GLU A 50 -17.10 2.57 10.27
CA GLU A 50 -17.11 1.45 11.22
C GLU A 50 -16.35 0.23 10.71
N LEU A 51 -15.70 0.33 9.53
CA LEU A 51 -14.91 -0.77 8.98
C LEU A 51 -13.82 -1.20 9.96
N GLN A 52 -13.83 -2.49 10.26
CA GLN A 52 -12.77 -3.18 10.96
C GLN A 52 -12.16 -4.23 10.05
N VAL A 53 -10.86 -4.46 10.22
CA VAL A 53 -10.13 -5.51 9.50
C VAL A 53 -9.34 -6.36 10.49
N LEU A 54 -9.30 -7.67 10.24
CA LEU A 54 -8.42 -8.58 10.97
C LEU A 54 -7.05 -8.53 10.31
N VAL A 55 -6.04 -8.07 11.03
CA VAL A 55 -4.67 -7.93 10.50
C VAL A 55 -3.74 -9.01 11.03
N GLU A 56 -2.83 -9.44 10.18
CA GLU A 56 -1.66 -10.25 10.53
C GLU A 56 -0.41 -9.46 10.19
N TYR A 57 0.36 -9.06 11.20
CA TYR A 57 1.60 -8.30 11.02
C TYR A 57 2.75 -9.21 10.57
N ASP A 58 3.65 -8.69 9.74
CA ASP A 58 4.86 -9.44 9.36
C ASP A 58 5.75 -9.70 10.58
N GLY A 59 6.33 -10.90 10.64
CA GLY A 59 7.23 -11.30 11.74
C GLY A 59 6.52 -11.54 13.07
N VAL A 60 5.19 -11.49 13.12
CA VAL A 60 4.39 -11.71 14.32
C VAL A 60 3.61 -13.03 14.19
N ASP A 61 3.54 -13.80 15.28
CA ASP A 61 2.77 -15.05 15.31
C ASP A 61 1.30 -14.83 14.95
N TRP A 62 0.74 -15.75 14.18
CA TRP A 62 -0.63 -15.68 13.69
C TRP A 62 -1.70 -15.64 14.79
N GLN A 63 -1.40 -16.15 15.99
CA GLN A 63 -2.30 -16.08 17.15
C GLN A 63 -2.49 -14.65 17.66
N ARG A 64 -1.58 -13.74 17.30
CA ARG A 64 -1.64 -12.31 17.67
C ARG A 64 -2.41 -11.46 16.65
N ARG A 65 -3.09 -12.08 15.68
CA ARG A 65 -4.01 -11.36 14.80
C ARG A 65 -5.02 -10.58 15.62
N GLU A 66 -5.29 -9.36 15.21
CA GLU A 66 -6.20 -8.47 15.91
C GLU A 66 -7.16 -7.77 14.95
N TRP A 67 -8.37 -7.50 15.44
CA TRP A 67 -9.32 -6.66 14.75
C TRP A 67 -9.00 -5.20 15.03
N VAL A 68 -8.78 -4.42 13.98
CA VAL A 68 -8.44 -3.00 14.08
C VAL A 68 -9.48 -2.15 13.38
N ALA A 69 -9.87 -1.04 14.03
CA ALA A 69 -10.74 -0.03 13.44
C ALA A 69 -9.93 0.86 12.49
N VAL A 70 -10.14 0.70 11.17
CA VAL A 70 -9.33 1.33 10.12
C VAL A 70 -9.39 2.87 10.18
N TYR A 71 -10.60 3.41 10.36
CA TYR A 71 -10.86 4.85 10.33
C TYR A 71 -10.71 5.55 11.68
N SER A 72 -10.40 4.79 12.74
CA SER A 72 -10.17 5.38 14.06
C SER A 72 -8.80 6.03 14.12
N ARG A 73 -8.77 7.36 14.30
CA ARG A 73 -7.53 8.13 14.49
C ARG A 73 -6.70 7.70 15.71
N ARG A 74 -7.35 7.05 16.70
CA ARG A 74 -6.65 6.48 17.86
C ARG A 74 -5.84 5.25 17.46
N THR A 75 -6.30 4.52 16.46
CA THR A 75 -5.65 3.30 15.96
C THR A 75 -4.54 3.65 14.98
N PHE A 76 -4.85 4.43 13.94
CA PHE A 76 -3.93 4.74 12.85
C PHE A 76 -3.95 6.22 12.49
N ARG A 77 -2.76 6.77 12.24
CA ARG A 77 -2.60 8.02 11.47
C ARG A 77 -2.75 7.74 9.99
N VAL A 78 -2.11 6.65 9.55
CA VAL A 78 -2.10 6.22 8.16
C VAL A 78 -2.35 4.72 8.10
N PHE A 79 -3.22 4.30 7.20
CA PHE A 79 -3.49 2.91 6.82
C PHE A 79 -3.61 2.86 5.30
N LEU A 80 -2.59 2.29 4.66
CA LEU A 80 -2.50 2.12 3.22
C LEU A 80 -2.74 0.66 2.86
N VAL A 81 -3.30 0.44 1.68
CA VAL A 81 -3.58 -0.89 1.15
C VAL A 81 -2.94 -1.00 -0.23
N GLU A 82 -2.44 -2.19 -0.52
CA GLU A 82 -1.87 -2.57 -1.80
C GLU A 82 -2.77 -2.19 -2.98
N ARG A 83 -2.18 -1.48 -3.94
CA ARG A 83 -2.85 -0.95 -5.14
C ARG A 83 -2.48 -1.76 -6.39
N THR A 84 -1.22 -1.74 -6.79
CA THR A 84 -0.76 -2.37 -8.02
C THR A 84 0.73 -2.70 -7.98
N LEU A 85 1.16 -3.56 -8.90
CA LEU A 85 2.55 -3.94 -9.14
C LEU A 85 3.23 -2.95 -10.09
N VAL A 86 4.45 -2.56 -9.77
CA VAL A 86 5.30 -1.67 -10.57
C VAL A 86 6.72 -2.22 -10.67
N TRP A 87 7.48 -1.71 -11.63
CA TRP A 87 8.94 -1.78 -11.62
C TRP A 87 9.49 -0.54 -10.94
N ALA A 88 10.21 -0.73 -9.83
CA ALA A 88 10.84 0.33 -9.08
C ALA A 88 12.38 0.26 -9.22
N PRO A 89 13.09 1.40 -9.31
CA PRO A 89 14.54 1.40 -9.29
C PRO A 89 15.05 0.92 -7.93
N ARG A 90 16.11 0.12 -7.95
CA ARG A 90 16.81 -0.35 -6.75
C ARG A 90 18.28 -0.54 -7.06
N ASN A 91 19.14 -0.11 -6.14
CA ASN A 91 20.54 -0.51 -6.17
C ASN A 91 20.68 -1.87 -5.49
N TYR A 92 21.23 -2.84 -6.21
CA TYR A 92 21.50 -4.19 -5.73
C TYR A 92 22.94 -4.56 -6.07
N GLU A 93 23.75 -4.83 -5.05
CA GLU A 93 25.17 -5.18 -5.20
C GLU A 93 25.95 -4.18 -6.08
N GLY A 94 25.62 -2.89 -5.98
CA GLY A 94 26.26 -1.81 -6.73
C GLY A 94 25.72 -1.60 -8.16
N GLN A 95 24.71 -2.36 -8.58
CA GLN A 95 24.06 -2.20 -9.87
C GLN A 95 22.65 -1.63 -9.74
N ASP A 96 22.29 -0.70 -10.61
CA ASP A 96 20.93 -0.16 -10.69
C ASP A 96 20.06 -1.10 -11.53
N VAL A 97 19.07 -1.70 -10.87
CA VAL A 97 18.14 -2.65 -11.47
C VAL A 97 16.71 -2.16 -11.31
N LYS A 98 15.82 -2.65 -12.19
CA LYS A 98 14.38 -2.52 -12.03
C LYS A 98 13.86 -3.77 -11.31
N TRP A 99 13.21 -3.58 -10.17
CA TRP A 99 12.71 -4.66 -9.33
C TRP A 99 11.19 -4.59 -9.18
N PRO A 100 10.46 -5.72 -9.23
CA PRO A 100 9.02 -5.71 -8.94
C PRO A 100 8.73 -5.29 -7.49
N ALA A 101 7.83 -4.32 -7.34
CA ALA A 101 7.40 -3.77 -6.07
C ALA A 101 5.91 -3.43 -6.06
N LEU A 102 5.29 -3.48 -4.88
CA LEU A 102 3.91 -3.06 -4.67
C LEU A 102 3.84 -1.57 -4.35
N THR A 103 2.86 -0.90 -4.94
CA THR A 103 2.44 0.45 -4.53
C THR A 103 1.22 0.38 -3.63
N PHE A 104 0.97 1.44 -2.88
CA PHE A 104 -0.11 1.49 -1.90
C PHE A 104 -0.97 2.74 -2.08
N THR A 105 -2.26 2.62 -1.75
CA THR A 105 -3.23 3.71 -1.71
C THR A 105 -3.81 3.89 -0.31
N PRO A 106 -4.06 5.13 0.13
CA PRO A 106 -4.62 5.36 1.45
C PRO A 106 -6.07 4.87 1.54
N LEU A 107 -6.33 4.02 2.54
CA LEU A 107 -7.69 3.70 2.96
C LEU A 107 -8.14 4.66 4.06
N ALA A 108 -7.24 4.99 4.99
CA ALA A 108 -7.38 6.06 5.98
C ALA A 108 -6.05 6.80 6.13
N ALA A 109 -6.06 8.12 6.02
CA ALA A 109 -4.88 8.95 6.27
C ALA A 109 -5.32 10.31 6.84
N ASP A 110 -4.65 10.77 7.89
CA ASP A 110 -4.83 12.12 8.45
C ASP A 110 -3.98 13.18 7.73
N LEU A 111 -3.07 12.74 6.86
CA LEU A 111 -2.09 13.56 6.14
C LEU A 111 -1.98 13.09 4.69
N THR A 112 -1.67 14.03 3.79
CA THR A 112 -1.36 13.71 2.39
C THR A 112 0.10 13.30 2.28
N LEU A 113 0.37 12.11 1.72
CA LEU A 113 1.73 11.72 1.37
C LEU A 113 2.21 12.57 0.20
N GLN A 114 3.45 13.08 0.28
CA GLN A 114 4.05 13.85 -0.80
C GLN A 114 4.34 12.93 -2.00
N ALA A 115 4.25 13.48 -3.22
CA ALA A 115 4.37 12.69 -4.45
C ALA A 115 5.77 12.08 -4.65
N ASP A 116 6.79 12.72 -4.09
CA ASP A 116 8.18 12.30 -4.06
C ASP A 116 8.50 11.25 -2.97
N ALA A 117 7.50 10.89 -2.15
CA ALA A 117 7.61 9.94 -1.05
C ALA A 117 6.57 8.82 -1.15
N GLN A 118 6.35 8.28 -2.36
CA GLN A 118 5.46 7.15 -2.57
C GLN A 118 6.05 5.89 -1.90
N PRO A 119 5.36 5.28 -0.92
CA PRO A 119 5.80 4.01 -0.35
C PRO A 119 5.71 2.90 -1.39
N VAL A 120 6.78 2.12 -1.49
CA VAL A 120 6.89 0.92 -2.31
C VAL A 120 7.48 -0.22 -1.50
N GLU A 121 6.96 -1.43 -1.68
CA GLU A 121 7.48 -2.62 -1.01
C GLU A 121 7.96 -3.64 -2.04
N PHE A 122 9.24 -4.00 -2.00
CA PHE A 122 9.82 -4.95 -2.95
C PHE A 122 9.32 -6.37 -2.69
N LEU A 123 8.93 -7.08 -3.76
CA LEU A 123 8.29 -8.41 -3.61
C LEU A 123 9.22 -9.48 -3.04
N HIS A 124 10.53 -9.38 -3.28
CA HIS A 124 11.47 -10.44 -2.94
C HIS A 124 11.75 -10.52 -1.44
N ASP A 125 11.97 -9.37 -0.79
CA ASP A 125 12.43 -9.27 0.59
C ASP A 125 11.52 -8.42 1.47
N LYS A 126 10.42 -7.90 0.92
CA LYS A 126 9.48 -6.99 1.59
C LYS A 126 10.13 -5.70 2.10
N GLN A 127 11.28 -5.31 1.55
CA GLN A 127 11.90 -4.06 1.95
C GLN A 127 11.00 -2.88 1.52
N LEU A 128 10.69 -2.02 2.48
CA LEU A 128 9.96 -0.77 2.25
C LEU A 128 10.92 0.33 1.83
N ALA A 129 10.60 1.02 0.73
CA ALA A 129 11.30 2.21 0.26
C ALA A 129 10.30 3.33 -0.06
N PHE A 130 10.82 4.55 -0.19
CA PHE A 130 10.04 5.75 -0.49
C PHE A 130 10.68 6.40 -1.71
N LEU A 131 9.95 6.40 -2.83
CA LEU A 131 10.46 6.83 -4.11
C LEU A 131 9.54 7.88 -4.72
N ASP A 132 10.06 8.69 -5.62
CA ASP A 132 9.23 9.52 -6.47
C ASP A 132 8.40 8.64 -7.41
N TYR A 133 7.09 8.90 -7.46
CA TYR A 133 6.16 8.26 -8.36
C TYR A 133 6.62 8.31 -9.83
N SER A 134 7.31 9.38 -10.24
CA SER A 134 7.83 9.55 -11.60
C SER A 134 8.86 8.48 -12.01
N ASN A 135 9.51 7.86 -11.02
CA ASN A 135 10.50 6.79 -11.24
C ASN A 135 9.88 5.39 -11.32
N LEU A 136 8.57 5.26 -11.10
CA LEU A 136 7.87 3.98 -11.12
C LEU A 136 7.33 3.68 -12.51
N LEU A 137 7.57 2.47 -13.00
CA LEU A 137 7.02 2.02 -14.29
C LEU A 137 5.90 1.00 -14.06
N PRO A 138 4.81 1.04 -14.84
CA PRO A 138 3.77 0.02 -14.77
C PRO A 138 4.36 -1.38 -15.01
N TYR A 139 3.94 -2.37 -14.21
CA TYR A 139 4.39 -3.76 -14.41
C TYR A 139 3.88 -4.36 -15.73
N GLN A 140 2.65 -4.02 -16.11
CA GLN A 140 2.06 -4.37 -17.40
C GLN A 140 1.80 -3.10 -18.21
N VAL A 141 2.24 -3.09 -19.47
CA VAL A 141 1.90 -2.05 -20.43
C VAL A 141 0.48 -2.32 -20.91
N THR A 142 -0.51 -1.58 -20.40
CA THR A 142 -1.83 -1.58 -21.01
C THR A 142 -1.74 -0.80 -22.32
N TYR A 143 -1.58 -1.51 -23.44
CA TYR A 143 -1.79 -0.90 -24.75
C TYR A 143 -3.26 -0.45 -24.81
N TYR A 144 -3.51 0.84 -24.62
CA TYR A 144 -4.70 1.45 -25.19
C TYR A 144 -4.51 1.35 -26.70
N ILE A 145 -5.06 0.28 -27.27
CA ILE A 145 -5.27 0.17 -28.71
C ILE A 145 -6.10 1.41 -29.09
N MET A 146 -5.42 2.39 -29.69
CA MET A 146 -6.02 3.46 -30.48
C MET A 146 -6.55 2.86 -31.79
N ASP A 147 -7.38 1.81 -31.71
CA ASP A 147 -8.26 1.43 -32.80
C ASP A 147 -9.49 2.31 -32.65
N ARG A 148 -9.40 3.52 -33.20
CA ARG A 148 -10.55 4.10 -33.88
C ARG A 148 -10.10 5.05 -34.99
N ILE A 149 -9.98 4.44 -36.16
CA ILE A 149 -10.48 4.91 -37.45
C ILE A 149 -9.66 6.04 -38.09
N ILE A 150 -8.64 5.60 -38.85
CA ILE A 150 -8.50 6.06 -40.24
C ILE A 150 -9.74 5.53 -40.97
N HIS A 151 -10.60 6.42 -41.47
CA HIS A 151 -11.42 6.37 -42.70
C HIS A 151 -12.12 7.73 -42.80
#